data_AF-A0A9P5YYD8-F1
#
_entry.id   AF-A0A9P5YYD8-F1
#
_cell.length_a   1.000
_cell.length_b   1.000
_cell.length_c   1.000
_cell.angle_alpha   90.00
_cell.angle_beta   90.00
_cell.angle_gamma   90.00
#
_symmetry.space_group_name_H-M   'P 1'
#
loop_
_entity.id
_entity.type
_entity.pdbx_description
1 polymer ?
#
loop_
_entity_poly.entity_id
_entity_poly.type
_entity_poly.pdbx_seq_one_letter_code
_entity_poly.pdbx_strand_id
1 'polypeptide(L)'
;MSYVMHMRTSHIVASLLRKTACVSVPTQSRLLQRFIGTAPRVQTGWAAKSPISVSRRSASSVTPHSTASDPAEAEALRCLEQGTAKLEEGDVQAAKSLYQRSTEIKRSASSLFNLGVTHYHLKEFDEAIEAWKESIQYQPSSPDTHTNLASAYIISPVSRPDLALHHLEIASSLSPEDPEIAFNHAAVLEATGRLEEALEKYKLSQQFGVERAGVHIRNVSAKILGKRLKEEEKHDKAE
;
A
#
# COMPACT_ATOMS: atom_id res chain seq x y z
N MET A 1 28.10 23.61 -26.09
CA MET A 1 27.93 22.16 -26.24
C MET A 1 28.24 21.48 -24.92
N SER A 2 27.26 20.72 -24.42
CA SER A 2 27.32 19.67 -23.39
C SER A 2 27.91 20.01 -22.01
N TYR A 3 27.02 20.31 -21.06
CA TYR A 3 27.27 20.09 -19.63
C TYR A 3 26.31 19.02 -19.12
N VAL A 4 26.92 17.97 -18.58
CA VAL A 4 26.32 16.78 -17.97
C VAL A 4 25.51 17.18 -16.73
N MET A 5 24.20 16.94 -16.71
CA MET A 5 23.40 16.90 -15.48
C MET A 5 23.03 15.45 -15.17
N HIS A 6 23.90 14.80 -14.39
CA HIS A 6 23.59 13.58 -13.66
C HIS A 6 23.37 13.94 -12.18
N MET A 7 22.50 13.16 -11.53
CA MET A 7 22.27 13.07 -10.08
C MET A 7 21.43 14.17 -9.41
N ARG A 8 20.10 14.01 -9.35
CA ARG A 8 19.24 14.43 -8.19
C ARG A 8 17.85 13.73 -8.12
N THR A 9 17.73 12.47 -8.52
CA THR A 9 16.47 11.69 -8.37
C THR A 9 16.54 10.57 -7.32
N SER A 10 17.68 10.35 -6.67
CA SER A 10 17.89 9.22 -5.73
C SER A 10 17.41 9.44 -4.27
N HIS A 11 16.78 10.56 -3.92
CA HIS A 11 16.34 10.81 -2.53
C HIS A 11 14.85 10.56 -2.26
N ILE A 12 14.02 10.38 -3.29
CA ILE A 12 12.58 10.13 -3.10
C ILE A 12 12.31 8.67 -2.66
N VAL A 13 13.16 7.71 -3.07
CA VAL A 13 12.95 6.28 -2.82
C VAL A 13 13.43 5.84 -1.43
N ALA A 14 14.41 6.54 -0.84
CA ALA A 14 14.99 6.15 0.46
C ALA A 14 14.11 6.49 1.68
N SER A 15 13.08 7.33 1.53
CA SER A 15 12.16 7.69 2.62
C SER A 15 11.06 6.64 2.83
N LEU A 16 10.68 5.90 1.78
CA LEU A 16 9.62 4.89 1.84
C LEU A 16 10.01 3.61 2.60
N LEU A 17 11.30 3.37 2.83
CA LEU A 17 11.79 2.15 3.50
C LEU A 17 11.78 2.20 5.03
N ARG A 18 11.41 3.34 5.66
CA ARG A 18 11.48 3.47 7.14
C ARG A 18 10.16 3.40 7.91
N LYS A 19 9.00 3.28 7.27
CA LYS A 19 7.70 3.38 7.99
C LYS A 19 6.71 2.22 7.85
N THR A 20 6.98 1.18 7.06
CA THR A 20 6.04 0.06 6.88
C THR A 20 6.29 -1.16 7.77
N ALA A 21 7.32 -1.15 8.61
CA ALA A 21 7.64 -2.25 9.53
C ALA A 21 7.07 -2.01 10.94
N CYS A 22 5.77 -2.24 11.14
CA CYS A 22 5.20 -2.77 12.40
C CYS A 22 3.66 -2.78 12.33
N VAL A 23 3.08 -3.94 12.03
CA VAL A 23 1.75 -4.29 12.54
C VAL A 23 1.93 -5.55 13.37
N SER A 24 2.18 -5.36 14.67
CA SER A 24 2.18 -6.42 15.67
C SER A 24 0.74 -6.69 16.12
N VAL A 25 0.29 -7.94 15.99
CA VAL A 25 -1.03 -8.37 16.48
C VAL A 25 -0.90 -8.78 17.96
N PRO A 26 -1.74 -8.27 18.89
CA PRO A 26 -1.70 -8.69 20.28
C PRO A 26 -2.54 -9.95 20.52
N THR A 27 -1.91 -11.06 20.91
CA THR A 27 -2.60 -12.25 21.42
C THR A 27 -3.06 -12.05 22.87
N GLN A 28 -4.38 -12.05 23.09
CA GLN A 28 -4.96 -12.07 24.44
C GLN A 28 -4.88 -13.46 25.06
N SER A 29 -4.32 -13.52 26.27
CA SER A 29 -4.35 -14.65 27.19
C SER A 29 -5.70 -14.70 27.93
N ARG A 30 -6.34 -15.89 27.98
CA ARG A 30 -7.39 -16.18 28.97
C ARG A 30 -7.16 -17.55 29.60
N LEU A 31 -6.80 -17.49 30.88
CA LEU A 31 -6.93 -18.54 31.88
C LEU A 31 -8.41 -18.81 32.16
N LEU A 32 -8.77 -20.06 32.50
CA LEU A 32 -9.80 -20.49 33.48
C LEU A 32 -9.89 -22.04 33.43
N GLN A 33 -9.25 -22.74 34.36
CA GLN A 33 -9.80 -23.32 35.59
C GLN A 33 -10.75 -24.54 35.42
N ARG A 34 -10.11 -25.71 35.51
CA ARG A 34 -10.42 -26.92 36.31
C ARG A 34 -11.80 -26.95 37.03
N PHE A 35 -12.64 -27.92 36.65
CA PHE A 35 -13.66 -28.52 37.52
C PHE A 35 -13.60 -30.04 37.38
N ILE A 36 -13.32 -30.72 38.50
CA ILE A 36 -13.31 -32.18 38.64
C ILE A 36 -14.57 -32.52 39.45
N GLY A 37 -15.52 -33.24 38.85
CA GLY A 37 -16.79 -33.63 39.48
C GLY A 37 -17.05 -35.13 39.34
N THR A 38 -16.88 -35.81 40.45
CA THR A 38 -17.31 -37.16 40.91
C THR A 38 -18.35 -37.95 40.10
N ALA A 39 -18.03 -39.24 39.87
CA ALA A 39 -18.97 -40.30 39.50
C ALA A 39 -19.80 -40.80 40.69
N PRO A 40 -20.91 -41.53 40.43
CA PRO A 40 -21.05 -42.81 41.12
C PRO A 40 -21.49 -44.00 40.24
N ARG A 41 -21.26 -45.13 40.87
CA ARG A 41 -21.22 -46.55 40.47
C ARG A 41 -22.61 -47.19 40.51
N VAL A 42 -22.95 -48.04 39.52
CA VAL A 42 -23.93 -49.13 39.68
C VAL A 42 -23.40 -50.37 38.96
N GLN A 43 -23.65 -51.53 39.59
CA GLN A 43 -23.06 -52.84 39.34
C GLN A 43 -24.14 -53.82 38.84
N THR A 44 -23.69 -54.95 38.29
CA THR A 44 -24.41 -56.17 37.82
C THR A 44 -24.88 -56.13 36.35
N GLY A 45 -24.70 -57.15 35.50
CA GLY A 45 -24.18 -58.51 35.67
C GLY A 45 -24.00 -59.25 34.32
N TRP A 46 -23.30 -60.39 34.41
CA TRP A 46 -23.15 -61.55 33.51
C TRP A 46 -22.80 -61.45 32.01
N ALA A 47 -21.56 -61.89 31.74
CA ALA A 47 -21.06 -62.81 30.71
C ALA A 47 -21.93 -63.12 29.46
N ALA A 48 -21.38 -62.84 28.27
CA ALA A 48 -21.20 -63.83 27.20
C ALA A 48 -20.58 -63.22 25.91
N LYS A 49 -19.62 -63.97 25.36
CA LYS A 49 -19.17 -64.01 23.95
C LYS A 49 -18.41 -62.80 23.39
N SER A 50 -17.10 -63.01 23.24
CA SER A 50 -16.18 -62.19 22.47
C SER A 50 -16.59 -62.10 20.99
N PRO A 51 -16.84 -60.92 20.43
CA PRO A 51 -16.58 -60.65 19.04
C PRO A 51 -15.17 -60.09 18.91
N ILE A 52 -14.43 -60.55 17.91
CA ILE A 52 -13.17 -59.93 17.46
C ILE A 52 -13.48 -58.45 17.21
N SER A 53 -13.06 -57.59 18.12
CA SER A 53 -13.20 -56.16 17.95
C SER A 53 -12.17 -55.72 16.92
N VAL A 54 -12.63 -55.39 15.72
CA VAL A 54 -11.88 -54.49 14.87
C VAL A 54 -11.74 -53.20 15.67
N SER A 55 -10.60 -53.03 16.33
CA SER A 55 -10.24 -51.76 16.95
C SER A 55 -10.18 -50.75 15.81
N ARG A 56 -11.30 -50.08 15.54
CA ARG A 56 -11.23 -48.74 14.95
C ARG A 56 -10.47 -47.92 15.97
N ARG A 57 -9.15 -47.82 15.77
CA ARG A 57 -8.41 -46.67 16.24
C ARG A 57 -9.02 -45.49 15.50
N SER A 58 -10.06 -44.89 16.07
CA SER A 58 -10.40 -43.52 15.76
C SER A 58 -9.11 -42.73 15.99
N ALA A 59 -8.57 -42.15 14.92
CA ALA A 59 -7.45 -41.23 15.00
C ALA A 59 -7.90 -40.03 15.83
N SER A 60 -7.71 -40.10 17.14
CA SER A 60 -7.85 -38.96 18.03
C SER A 60 -6.54 -38.19 18.01
N SER A 61 -6.17 -37.64 16.85
CA SER A 61 -5.19 -36.56 16.77
C SER A 61 -5.95 -35.24 16.78
N VAL A 62 -6.60 -34.94 17.90
CA VAL A 62 -6.94 -33.55 18.19
C VAL A 62 -5.64 -32.95 18.70
N THR A 63 -4.79 -32.47 17.79
CA THR A 63 -3.72 -31.56 18.17
C THR A 63 -4.37 -30.23 18.54
N PRO A 64 -4.27 -29.78 19.80
CA PRO A 64 -4.70 -28.44 20.14
C PRO A 64 -3.60 -27.50 19.64
N HIS A 65 -3.89 -26.70 18.61
CA HIS A 65 -3.03 -25.67 17.98
C HIS A 65 -2.02 -26.12 16.92
N SER A 66 -2.41 -27.01 16.01
CA SER A 66 -1.76 -27.01 14.69
C SER A 66 -2.36 -25.87 13.86
N THR A 67 -1.94 -24.63 14.09
CA THR A 67 -2.01 -23.61 13.03
C THR A 67 -0.87 -23.93 12.07
N ALA A 68 -0.99 -25.04 11.34
CA ALA A 68 -0.18 -25.24 10.16
C ALA A 68 -0.57 -24.11 9.21
N SER A 69 0.26 -23.07 9.11
CA SER A 69 0.17 -22.12 8.01
C SER A 69 0.15 -22.94 6.73
N ASP A 70 -0.81 -22.66 5.85
CA ASP A 70 -0.88 -23.31 4.55
C ASP A 70 0.52 -23.21 3.90
N PRO A 71 1.18 -24.32 3.55
CA PRO A 71 2.51 -24.29 2.94
C PRO A 71 2.59 -23.34 1.74
N ALA A 72 1.49 -23.19 1.00
CA ALA A 72 1.39 -22.24 -0.11
C ALA A 72 1.39 -20.78 0.38
N GLU A 73 0.65 -20.46 1.44
CA GLU A 73 0.66 -19.13 2.04
C GLU A 73 2.03 -18.76 2.61
N ALA A 74 2.69 -19.71 3.28
CA ALA A 74 4.05 -19.52 3.76
C ALA A 74 5.07 -19.34 2.62
N GLU A 75 4.85 -19.96 1.46
CA GLU A 75 5.66 -19.73 0.26
C GLU A 75 5.40 -18.35 -0.35
N ALA A 76 4.14 -17.95 -0.51
CA ALA A 76 3.78 -16.63 -1.03
C ALA A 76 4.39 -15.50 -0.19
N LEU A 77 4.35 -15.62 1.13
CA LEU A 77 4.95 -14.66 2.06
C LEU A 77 6.48 -14.64 1.95
N ARG A 78 7.15 -15.79 1.85
CA ARG A 78 8.60 -15.84 1.62
C ARG A 78 9.00 -15.16 0.31
N CYS A 79 8.24 -15.39 -0.76
CA CYS A 79 8.48 -14.70 -2.03
C CYS A 79 8.29 -13.18 -1.90
N LEU A 80 7.28 -12.73 -1.16
CA LEU A 80 7.07 -11.31 -0.87
C LEU A 80 8.26 -10.70 -0.11
N GLU A 81 8.71 -11.35 0.97
CA GLU A 81 9.84 -10.87 1.78
C GLU A 81 11.15 -10.82 0.99
N GLN A 82 11.44 -11.86 0.22
CA GLN A 82 12.62 -11.90 -0.66
C GLN A 82 12.54 -10.83 -1.75
N GLY A 83 11.34 -10.59 -2.30
CA GLY A 83 11.10 -9.52 -3.28
C GLY A 83 11.42 -8.14 -2.69
N THR A 84 11.00 -7.90 -1.44
CA THR A 84 11.32 -6.65 -0.72
C THR A 84 12.82 -6.48 -0.53
N ALA A 85 13.52 -7.54 -0.09
CA ALA A 85 14.97 -7.50 0.05
C ALA A 85 15.68 -7.19 -1.28
N LYS A 86 15.23 -7.80 -2.40
CA LYS A 86 15.79 -7.51 -3.72
C LYS A 86 15.54 -6.09 -4.19
N LEU A 87 14.36 -5.54 -3.89
CA LEU A 87 14.04 -4.14 -4.19
C LEU A 87 14.95 -3.18 -3.41
N GLU A 88 15.22 -3.48 -2.13
CA GLU A 88 16.15 -2.71 -1.28
C GLU A 88 17.61 -2.78 -1.78
N GLU A 89 18.03 -3.93 -2.31
CA GLU A 89 19.32 -4.10 -2.99
C GLU A 89 19.40 -3.34 -4.33
N GLY A 90 18.27 -2.87 -4.86
CA GLY A 90 18.16 -2.21 -6.16
C GLY A 90 18.03 -3.18 -7.34
N ASP A 91 17.92 -4.49 -7.09
CA ASP A 91 17.64 -5.49 -8.13
C ASP A 91 16.13 -5.56 -8.40
N VAL A 92 15.65 -4.56 -9.13
CA VAL A 92 14.23 -4.38 -9.47
C VAL A 92 13.69 -5.56 -10.29
N GLN A 93 14.53 -6.20 -11.12
CA GLN A 93 14.09 -7.29 -11.99
C GLN A 93 13.92 -8.61 -11.22
N ALA A 94 14.82 -8.90 -10.27
CA ALA A 94 14.64 -10.03 -9.36
C ALA A 94 13.43 -9.80 -8.45
N ALA A 95 13.25 -8.58 -7.93
CA ALA A 95 12.08 -8.21 -7.13
C ALA A 95 10.77 -8.48 -7.90
N LYS A 96 10.70 -8.08 -9.19
CA LYS A 96 9.54 -8.34 -10.06
C LYS A 96 9.19 -9.81 -10.11
N SER A 97 10.19 -10.65 -10.38
CA SER A 97 10.01 -12.10 -10.51
C SER A 97 9.49 -12.73 -9.21
N LEU A 98 9.98 -12.26 -8.06
CA LEU A 98 9.57 -12.75 -6.74
C LEU A 98 8.17 -12.28 -6.36
N TYR A 99 7.81 -11.03 -6.64
CA TYR A 99 6.46 -10.54 -6.40
C TYR A 99 5.43 -11.19 -7.34
N GLN A 100 5.78 -11.44 -8.60
CA GLN A 100 4.94 -12.21 -9.52
C GLN A 100 4.69 -13.63 -9.00
N ARG A 101 5.74 -14.33 -8.52
CA ARG A 101 5.56 -15.64 -7.90
C ARG A 101 4.66 -15.57 -6.66
N SER A 102 4.80 -14.53 -5.84
CA SER A 102 3.94 -14.31 -4.67
C SER A 102 2.47 -14.16 -5.08
N THR A 103 2.16 -13.34 -6.10
CA THR A 103 0.79 -13.12 -6.59
C THR A 103 0.20 -14.34 -7.30
N GLU A 104 1.02 -15.15 -7.97
CA GLU A 104 0.62 -16.43 -8.58
C GLU A 104 0.19 -17.46 -7.53
N ILE A 105 0.91 -17.54 -6.41
CA ILE A 105 0.58 -18.47 -5.31
C ILE A 105 -0.63 -17.96 -4.53
N LYS A 106 -0.60 -16.70 -4.08
CA LYS A 106 -1.68 -16.07 -3.33
C LYS A 106 -1.67 -14.56 -3.53
N ARG A 107 -2.66 -14.06 -4.28
CA ARG A 107 -2.90 -12.62 -4.40
C ARG A 107 -3.25 -12.02 -3.03
N SER A 108 -2.56 -10.93 -2.70
CA SER A 108 -2.80 -10.13 -1.50
C SER A 108 -2.54 -8.66 -1.82
N ALA A 109 -3.16 -7.75 -1.05
CA ALA A 109 -2.93 -6.31 -1.18
C ALA A 109 -1.42 -5.97 -1.17
N SER A 110 -0.66 -6.50 -0.22
CA SER A 110 0.78 -6.24 -0.10
C SER A 110 1.59 -6.74 -1.31
N SER A 111 1.30 -7.94 -1.80
CA SER A 111 1.99 -8.48 -2.99
C SER A 111 1.69 -7.68 -4.26
N LEU A 112 0.45 -7.27 -4.46
CA LEU A 112 0.01 -6.47 -5.61
C LEU A 112 0.55 -5.04 -5.52
N PHE A 113 0.54 -4.44 -4.32
CA PHE A 113 1.13 -3.14 -4.07
C PHE A 113 2.61 -3.10 -4.44
N ASN A 114 3.40 -4.07 -3.95
CA ASN A 114 4.83 -4.14 -4.21
C ASN A 114 5.15 -4.50 -5.68
N LEU A 115 4.32 -5.32 -6.31
CA LEU A 115 4.41 -5.58 -7.75
C LEU A 115 4.19 -4.28 -8.55
N GLY A 116 3.18 -3.48 -8.18
CA GLY A 116 2.93 -2.17 -8.79
C GLY A 116 4.11 -1.20 -8.61
N VAL A 117 4.70 -1.13 -7.41
CA VAL A 117 5.92 -0.34 -7.15
C VAL A 117 7.06 -0.77 -8.07
N THR A 118 7.22 -2.08 -8.26
CA THR A 118 8.29 -2.63 -9.10
C THR A 118 8.08 -2.29 -10.57
N HIS A 119 6.86 -2.47 -11.10
CA HIS A 119 6.50 -2.05 -12.44
C HIS A 119 6.73 -0.54 -12.66
N TYR A 120 6.37 0.29 -11.68
CA TYR A 120 6.61 1.73 -11.73
C TYR A 120 8.10 2.07 -11.83
N HIS A 121 8.97 1.40 -11.07
CA HIS A 121 10.43 1.58 -11.17
C HIS A 121 11.00 1.16 -12.53
N LEU A 122 10.39 0.15 -13.16
CA LEU A 122 10.74 -0.31 -14.52
C LEU A 122 10.10 0.55 -15.63
N LYS A 123 9.30 1.57 -15.28
CA LYS A 123 8.53 2.42 -16.21
C LYS A 123 7.45 1.66 -16.99
N GLU A 124 7.03 0.52 -16.47
CA GLU A 124 5.92 -0.30 -16.94
C GLU A 124 4.62 0.23 -16.30
N PHE A 125 4.21 1.43 -16.72
CA PHE A 125 3.20 2.20 -15.98
C PHE A 125 1.79 1.60 -16.06
N ASP A 126 1.43 0.97 -17.17
CA ASP A 126 0.11 0.36 -17.31
C ASP A 126 -0.02 -0.88 -16.41
N GLU A 127 1.03 -1.69 -16.31
CA GLU A 127 1.11 -2.82 -15.38
C GLU A 127 1.10 -2.36 -13.92
N ALA A 128 1.77 -1.24 -13.60
CA ALA A 128 1.72 -0.64 -12.27
C ALA A 128 0.30 -0.19 -11.90
N ILE A 129 -0.40 0.45 -12.83
CA ILE A 129 -1.79 0.89 -12.67
C ILE A 129 -2.71 -0.30 -12.37
N GLU A 130 -2.62 -1.38 -13.15
CA GLU A 130 -3.47 -2.56 -12.94
C GLU A 130 -3.15 -3.26 -11.61
N ALA A 131 -1.87 -3.43 -11.26
CA ALA A 131 -1.48 -4.03 -9.99
C ALA A 131 -2.00 -3.22 -8.78
N TRP A 132 -1.92 -1.90 -8.82
CA TRP A 132 -2.46 -1.05 -7.75
C TRP A 132 -3.99 -1.01 -7.72
N LYS A 133 -4.66 -1.04 -8.87
CA LYS A 133 -6.13 -1.18 -8.93
C LYS A 133 -6.58 -2.50 -8.29
N GLU A 134 -5.90 -3.61 -8.59
CA GLU A 134 -6.17 -4.89 -7.93
C GLU A 134 -5.88 -4.82 -6.43
N SER A 135 -4.77 -4.21 -6.00
CA SER A 135 -4.44 -4.03 -4.59
C SER A 135 -5.55 -3.30 -3.82
N ILE A 136 -6.14 -2.25 -4.40
CA ILE A 136 -7.27 -1.50 -3.82
C ILE A 136 -8.51 -2.38 -3.63
N GLN A 137 -8.74 -3.38 -4.48
CA GLN A 137 -9.86 -4.31 -4.29
C GLN A 137 -9.71 -5.14 -3.01
N TYR A 138 -8.47 -5.43 -2.59
CA TYR A 138 -8.18 -6.14 -1.34
C TYR A 138 -8.11 -5.21 -0.13
N GLN A 139 -7.53 -4.02 -0.28
CA GLN A 139 -7.41 -3.02 0.79
C GLN A 139 -7.81 -1.63 0.26
N PRO A 140 -9.11 -1.27 0.30
CA PRO A 140 -9.59 0.00 -0.23
C PRO A 140 -9.11 1.23 0.53
N SER A 141 -8.75 1.07 1.81
CA SER A 141 -8.38 2.17 2.70
C SER A 141 -6.87 2.37 2.81
N SER A 142 -6.13 2.23 1.70
CA SER A 142 -4.67 2.43 1.64
C SER A 142 -4.34 3.78 0.98
N PRO A 143 -3.97 4.82 1.75
CA PRO A 143 -3.55 6.12 1.21
C PRO A 143 -2.35 6.01 0.27
N ASP A 144 -1.39 5.14 0.61
CA ASP A 144 -0.18 4.92 -0.18
C ASP A 144 -0.50 4.33 -1.56
N THR A 145 -1.42 3.35 -1.61
CA THR A 145 -1.82 2.74 -2.89
C THR A 145 -2.52 3.76 -3.79
N HIS A 146 -3.40 4.59 -3.23
CA HIS A 146 -4.05 5.67 -3.97
C HIS A 146 -3.07 6.74 -4.47
N THR A 147 -2.11 7.13 -3.63
CA THR A 147 -1.07 8.12 -3.99
C THR A 147 -0.15 7.60 -5.10
N ASN A 148 0.25 6.34 -5.02
CA ASN A 148 1.08 5.69 -6.03
C ASN A 148 0.33 5.53 -7.36
N LEU A 149 -0.94 5.11 -7.31
CA LEU A 149 -1.80 5.01 -8.48
C LEU A 149 -2.00 6.37 -9.16
N ALA A 150 -2.21 7.44 -8.38
CA ALA A 150 -2.31 8.79 -8.92
C ALA A 150 -1.01 9.23 -9.62
N SER A 151 0.14 8.93 -9.02
CA SER A 151 1.45 9.21 -9.62
C SER A 151 1.64 8.46 -10.95
N ALA A 152 1.20 7.21 -11.00
CA ALA A 152 1.19 6.38 -12.21
C ALA A 152 0.36 7.02 -13.34
N TYR A 153 -0.84 7.51 -13.03
CA TYR A 153 -1.71 8.16 -14.00
C TYR A 153 -1.11 9.45 -14.58
N ILE A 154 -0.29 10.16 -13.81
CA ILE A 154 0.36 11.40 -14.27
C ILE A 154 1.56 11.10 -15.17
N ILE A 155 2.40 10.13 -14.78
CA ILE A 155 3.66 9.83 -15.48
C ILE A 155 3.49 8.90 -16.69
N SER A 156 2.37 8.17 -16.77
CA SER A 156 2.03 7.32 -17.92
C SER A 156 2.10 8.14 -19.23
N PRO A 157 2.54 7.54 -20.36
CA PRO A 157 2.56 8.22 -21.66
C PRO A 157 1.23 8.87 -22.03
N VAL A 158 0.13 8.23 -21.61
CA VAL A 158 -1.22 8.81 -21.67
C VAL A 158 -1.55 9.35 -20.29
N SER A 159 -1.21 10.61 -20.07
CA SER A 159 -1.47 11.30 -18.80
C SER A 159 -2.97 11.42 -18.54
N ARG A 160 -3.40 11.01 -17.34
CA ARG A 160 -4.81 10.97 -16.91
C ARG A 160 -5.00 11.77 -15.61
N PRO A 161 -4.90 13.11 -15.65
CA PRO A 161 -4.89 13.93 -14.44
C PRO A 161 -6.19 13.87 -13.64
N ASP A 162 -7.35 13.70 -14.30
CA ASP A 162 -8.64 13.60 -13.62
C ASP A 162 -8.71 12.38 -12.69
N LEU A 163 -8.20 11.23 -13.17
CA LEU A 163 -8.11 10.00 -12.36
C LEU A 163 -7.09 10.15 -11.23
N ALA A 164 -5.98 10.85 -11.48
CA ALA A 164 -4.99 11.13 -10.46
C ALA A 164 -5.58 11.99 -9.32
N LEU A 165 -6.31 13.07 -9.66
CA LEU A 165 -6.99 13.92 -8.68
C LEU A 165 -8.00 13.13 -7.86
N HIS A 166 -8.83 12.30 -8.49
CA HIS A 166 -9.79 11.45 -7.79
C HIS A 166 -9.13 10.57 -6.73
N HIS A 167 -8.03 9.90 -7.06
CA HIS A 167 -7.32 9.07 -6.08
C HIS A 167 -6.58 9.88 -5.02
N LEU A 168 -6.07 11.06 -5.35
CA LEU A 168 -5.45 11.97 -4.37
C LEU A 168 -6.47 12.56 -3.39
N GLU A 169 -7.71 12.80 -3.83
CA GLU A 169 -8.83 13.18 -2.95
C GLU A 169 -9.14 12.07 -1.95
N ILE A 170 -9.22 10.81 -2.43
CA ILE A 170 -9.41 9.65 -1.55
C ILE A 170 -8.24 9.54 -0.57
N ALA A 171 -7.00 9.59 -1.04
CA ALA A 171 -5.80 9.51 -0.19
C ALA A 171 -5.79 10.63 0.88
N SER A 172 -6.15 11.86 0.48
CA SER A 172 -6.26 13.01 1.40
C SER A 172 -7.37 12.82 2.42
N SER A 173 -8.47 12.14 2.07
CA SER A 173 -9.56 11.86 3.02
C SER A 173 -9.17 10.78 4.04
N LEU A 174 -8.35 9.81 3.64
CA LEU A 174 -7.87 8.73 4.50
C LEU A 174 -6.75 9.21 5.45
N SER A 175 -5.88 10.10 4.97
CA SER A 175 -4.77 10.68 5.74
C SER A 175 -4.65 12.19 5.54
N PRO A 176 -5.50 13.01 6.20
CA PRO A 176 -5.54 14.47 5.99
C PRO A 176 -4.29 15.24 6.40
N GLU A 177 -3.52 14.68 7.33
CA GLU A 177 -2.31 15.31 7.89
C GLU A 177 -1.02 14.81 7.23
N ASP A 178 -1.11 13.97 6.19
CA ASP A 178 0.07 13.50 5.48
C ASP A 178 0.60 14.60 4.54
N PRO A 179 1.79 15.16 4.81
CA PRO A 179 2.33 16.27 4.04
C PRO A 179 2.75 15.86 2.62
N GLU A 180 3.09 14.60 2.38
CA GLU A 180 3.49 14.10 1.05
C GLU A 180 2.25 13.89 0.16
N ILE A 181 1.14 13.41 0.72
CA ILE A 181 -0.14 13.34 -0.01
C ILE A 181 -0.59 14.75 -0.39
N ALA A 182 -0.54 15.70 0.54
CA ALA A 182 -0.86 17.10 0.25
C ALA A 182 0.07 17.70 -0.83
N PHE A 183 1.37 17.38 -0.80
CA PHE A 183 2.34 17.81 -1.81
C PHE A 183 2.00 17.26 -3.20
N ASN A 184 1.74 15.96 -3.30
CA ASN A 184 1.42 15.29 -4.55
C ASN A 184 0.09 15.79 -5.12
N HIS A 185 -0.90 16.02 -4.26
CA HIS A 185 -2.17 16.63 -4.65
C HIS A 185 -1.96 18.04 -5.23
N ALA A 186 -1.19 18.88 -4.54
CA ALA A 186 -0.85 20.21 -5.01
C ALA A 186 -0.12 20.21 -6.37
N ALA A 187 0.80 19.27 -6.58
CA ALA A 187 1.54 19.14 -7.84
C ALA A 187 0.63 18.80 -9.03
N VAL A 188 -0.36 17.93 -8.83
CA VAL A 188 -1.34 17.60 -9.88
C VAL A 188 -2.29 18.77 -10.14
N LEU A 189 -2.72 19.49 -9.10
CA LEU A 189 -3.53 20.71 -9.24
C LEU A 189 -2.75 21.81 -10.00
N GLU A 190 -1.46 21.98 -9.71
CA GLU A 190 -0.59 22.91 -10.42
C GLU A 190 -0.47 22.54 -11.90
N ALA A 191 -0.27 21.25 -12.21
CA ALA A 191 -0.17 20.75 -13.58
C ALA A 191 -1.48 20.89 -14.38
N THR A 192 -2.63 20.83 -13.71
CA THR A 192 -3.96 21.02 -14.32
C THR A 192 -4.42 22.49 -14.35
N GLY A 193 -3.61 23.41 -13.83
CA GLY A 193 -3.91 24.85 -13.85
C GLY A 193 -4.89 25.31 -12.76
N ARG A 194 -5.24 24.44 -11.81
CA ARG A 194 -6.04 24.75 -10.61
C ARG A 194 -5.14 25.40 -9.54
N LEU A 195 -4.61 26.59 -9.86
CA LEU A 195 -3.51 27.22 -9.12
C LEU A 195 -3.89 27.60 -7.69
N GLU A 196 -5.11 28.10 -7.48
CA GLU A 196 -5.59 28.52 -6.16
C GLU A 196 -5.65 27.33 -5.20
N GLU A 197 -6.22 26.20 -5.64
CA GLU A 197 -6.29 24.96 -4.86
C GLU A 197 -4.91 24.34 -4.66
N ALA A 198 -4.04 24.39 -5.67
CA ALA A 198 -2.65 23.96 -5.55
C ALA A 198 -1.92 24.74 -4.45
N LEU A 199 -2.13 26.05 -4.36
CA LEU A 199 -1.52 26.90 -3.34
C LEU A 199 -1.95 26.50 -1.93
N GLU A 200 -3.23 26.19 -1.73
CA GLU A 200 -3.76 25.71 -0.44
C GLU A 200 -3.11 24.39 -0.03
N LYS A 201 -3.06 23.41 -0.95
CA LYS A 201 -2.47 22.10 -0.68
C LYS A 201 -0.96 22.17 -0.45
N TYR A 202 -0.23 23.03 -1.16
CA TYR A 202 1.19 23.25 -0.88
C TYR A 202 1.44 23.89 0.48
N LYS A 203 0.60 24.84 0.91
CA LYS A 203 0.68 25.42 2.26
C LYS A 203 0.43 24.37 3.34
N LEU A 204 -0.57 23.51 3.15
CA LEU A 204 -0.85 22.39 4.04
C LEU A 204 0.35 21.45 4.14
N SER A 205 0.92 21.06 3.01
CA SER A 205 2.13 20.23 2.92
C SER A 205 3.32 20.86 3.66
N GLN A 206 3.55 22.16 3.49
CA GLN A 206 4.60 22.89 4.20
C GLN A 206 4.36 22.91 5.71
N GLN A 207 3.13 23.16 6.15
CA GLN A 207 2.75 23.21 7.56
C GLN A 207 3.05 21.87 8.27
N PHE A 208 2.84 20.75 7.59
CA PHE A 208 3.08 19.41 8.13
C PHE A 208 4.50 18.87 7.87
N GLY A 209 5.43 19.69 7.37
CA GLY A 209 6.87 19.41 7.41
C GLY A 209 7.56 19.17 6.07
N VAL A 210 6.88 19.33 4.93
CA VAL A 210 7.54 19.25 3.61
C VAL A 210 8.09 20.63 3.22
N GLU A 211 9.32 20.92 3.63
CA GLU A 211 9.99 22.21 3.43
C GLU A 211 10.08 22.60 1.94
N ARG A 212 10.31 21.61 1.06
CA ARG A 212 10.38 21.81 -0.41
C ARG A 212 9.10 22.44 -0.99
N ALA A 213 7.96 22.32 -0.33
CA ALA A 213 6.72 22.97 -0.74
C ALA A 213 6.85 24.50 -0.78
N GLY A 214 7.72 25.10 0.03
CA GLY A 214 7.94 26.56 0.07
C GLY A 214 8.39 27.14 -1.27
N VAL A 215 9.13 26.38 -2.10
CA VAL A 215 9.49 26.82 -3.45
C VAL A 215 8.27 26.85 -4.36
N HIS A 216 7.43 25.82 -4.29
CA HIS A 216 6.21 25.71 -5.09
C HIS A 216 5.18 26.76 -4.71
N ILE A 217 5.02 27.07 -3.41
CA ILE A 217 4.14 28.15 -2.93
C ILE A 217 4.50 29.48 -3.61
N ARG A 218 5.80 29.82 -3.66
CA ARG A 218 6.27 31.04 -4.31
C ARG A 218 6.00 31.03 -5.82
N ASN A 219 6.29 29.91 -6.48
CA ASN A 219 6.07 29.76 -7.92
C ASN A 219 4.60 29.86 -8.31
N VAL A 220 3.72 29.14 -7.61
CA VAL A 220 2.27 29.16 -7.83
C VAL A 220 1.70 30.55 -7.54
N SER A 221 2.12 31.20 -6.46
CA SER A 221 1.69 32.58 -6.14
C SER A 221 2.04 33.57 -7.27
N ALA A 222 3.24 33.45 -7.84
CA ALA A 222 3.64 34.26 -8.98
C ALA A 222 2.81 33.97 -10.24
N LYS A 223 2.48 32.69 -10.50
CA LYS A 223 1.60 32.30 -11.61
C LYS A 223 0.18 32.89 -11.46
N ILE A 224 -0.38 32.86 -10.24
CA ILE A 224 -1.70 33.44 -9.93
C ILE A 224 -1.69 34.95 -10.20
N LEU A 225 -0.70 35.67 -9.66
CA LEU A 225 -0.59 37.11 -9.86
C LEU A 225 -0.44 37.45 -11.36
N GLY A 226 0.41 36.73 -12.07
CA GLY A 226 0.60 36.93 -13.51
C GLY A 226 -0.67 36.65 -14.33
N LYS A 227 -1.53 35.72 -13.90
CA LYS A 227 -2.82 35.45 -14.54
C LYS A 227 -3.79 36.62 -14.32
N ARG A 228 -3.89 37.12 -13.09
CA ARG A 228 -4.75 38.27 -12.73
C ARG A 228 -4.38 39.54 -13.48
N LEU A 229 -3.09 39.88 -13.54
CA LEU A 229 -2.62 41.05 -14.29
C LEU A 229 -2.98 40.97 -15.77
N LYS A 230 -2.86 39.78 -16.39
CA LYS A 230 -3.25 39.57 -17.79
C LYS A 230 -4.77 39.67 -18.02
N GLU A 231 -5.57 39.37 -17.00
CA GLU A 231 -7.02 39.50 -17.06
C GLU A 231 -7.43 40.98 -16.94
N GLU A 232 -6.78 41.73 -16.05
CA GLU A 232 -6.94 43.19 -15.89
C GLU A 232 -6.55 43.94 -17.18
N GLU A 233 -5.37 43.65 -17.76
CA GLU A 233 -4.94 44.26 -19.02
C GLU A 233 -5.87 43.97 -20.21
N LYS A 234 -6.57 42.84 -20.19
CA LYS A 234 -7.56 42.50 -21.23
C LYS A 234 -8.86 43.27 -21.04
N HIS A 235 -9.26 43.46 -19.79
CA HIS A 235 -10.43 44.25 -19.44
C HIS A 235 -10.23 45.72 -19.85
N ASP A 236 -9.09 46.32 -19.51
CA ASP A 236 -8.76 47.71 -19.84
C ASP A 236 -8.65 47.99 -21.36
N LYS A 237 -8.39 46.96 -22.16
CA LYS A 237 -8.36 47.06 -23.64
C LYS A 237 -9.71 46.81 -24.31
N ALA A 238 -10.69 46.30 -23.56
CA ALA A 238 -12.02 45.98 -24.05
C ALA A 238 -13.04 47.11 -23.77
N GLU A 239 -12.69 48.04 -22.88
CA GLU A 239 -13.41 49.31 -22.62
C GLU A 239 -12.92 50.44 -23.55
#